data_AF-A0A965HYV1-F1
#
_entry.id   AF-A0A965HYV1-F1
#
_cell.length_a   1.000
_cell.length_b   1.000
_cell.length_c   1.000
_cell.angle_alpha   90.00
_cell.angle_beta   90.00
_cell.angle_gamma   90.00
#
_symmetry.space_group_name_H-M   'P 1'
#
loop_
_entity.id
_entity.type
_entity.pdbx_description
1 polymer ?
#
loop_
_entity_poly.entity_id
_entity_poly.type
_entity_poly.pdbx_seq_one_letter_code
_entity_poly.pdbx_strand_id
1 'polypeptide(L)'
;SNEPSAPEIDPILVRPVDDLELTVRSANCLKAENIFLIGDLIQRTEVELLKTPNLGKKSLTEIKDVLASRGLSLGMRLDNWPPASLKNDDRVLSL
;
A
#
# COMPACT_ATOMS: atom_id res chain seq x y z
N SER A 1 6.59 6.87 -32.64
CA SER A 1 6.63 5.54 -32.01
C SER A 1 6.50 5.73 -30.52
N ASN A 2 5.39 5.33 -29.91
CA ASN A 2 5.36 5.12 -28.46
C ASN A 2 4.49 3.88 -28.23
N GLU A 3 5.16 2.77 -28.00
CA GLU A 3 4.58 1.45 -27.69
C GLU A 3 3.57 1.58 -26.53
N PRO A 4 2.41 0.91 -26.58
CA PRO A 4 1.62 0.68 -25.38
C PRO A 4 2.32 -0.42 -24.59
N SER A 5 3.40 -0.08 -23.89
CA SER A 5 3.99 -0.97 -22.89
C SER A 5 2.89 -1.33 -21.90
N ALA A 6 2.78 -2.62 -21.58
CA ALA A 6 1.78 -3.22 -20.70
C ALA A 6 1.47 -2.36 -19.46
N PRO A 7 0.34 -2.56 -18.76
CA PRO A 7 0.16 -1.97 -17.42
C PRO A 7 1.24 -2.56 -16.50
N GLU A 8 2.43 -1.98 -16.54
CA GLU A 8 3.54 -2.19 -15.64
C GLU A 8 3.05 -1.60 -14.33
N ILE A 9 2.47 -2.47 -13.49
CA ILE A 9 2.13 -2.12 -12.11
C ILE A 9 3.35 -1.42 -11.53
N ASP A 10 3.18 -0.17 -11.13
CA ASP A 10 4.31 0.66 -10.68
C ASP A 10 5.12 -0.12 -9.64
N PRO A 11 6.45 -0.20 -9.78
CA PRO A 11 7.30 -0.97 -8.87
C PRO A 11 7.25 -0.44 -7.43
N ILE A 12 6.68 0.75 -7.22
CA ILE A 12 6.41 1.29 -5.89
C ILE A 12 5.27 0.54 -5.18
N LEU A 13 4.30 -0.01 -5.91
CA LEU A 13 3.13 -0.67 -5.33
C LEU A 13 3.53 -2.00 -4.68
N VAL A 14 4.48 -2.71 -5.28
CA VAL A 14 5.08 -3.95 -4.76
C VAL A 14 6.07 -3.74 -3.62
N ARG A 15 6.32 -2.49 -3.20
CA ARG A 15 7.16 -2.23 -2.03
C ARG A 15 6.37 -2.41 -0.74
N PRO A 16 7.05 -2.83 0.34
CA PRO A 16 6.43 -2.92 1.65
C PRO A 16 6.06 -1.55 2.20
N VAL A 17 5.03 -1.50 3.03
CA VAL A 17 4.66 -0.28 3.78
C VAL A 17 5.74 0.15 4.78
N ASP A 18 6.68 -0.74 5.12
CA ASP A 18 7.84 -0.42 5.94
C ASP A 18 8.81 0.54 5.21
N ASP A 19 8.90 0.47 3.87
CA ASP A 19 9.71 1.38 3.04
C ASP A 19 9.11 2.79 2.92
N LEU A 20 7.86 2.95 3.36
CA LEU A 20 7.21 4.27 3.42
C LEU A 20 7.74 5.13 4.58
N GLU A 21 8.59 4.59 5.45
CA GLU A 21 9.11 5.25 6.65
C GLU A 21 7.99 5.79 7.56
N LEU A 22 6.85 5.09 7.57
CA LEU A 22 5.73 5.39 8.46
C LEU A 22 6.15 5.19 9.92
N THR A 23 5.49 5.90 10.83
CA THR A 23 5.65 5.63 12.26
C THR A 23 5.38 4.15 12.56
N VAL A 24 6.09 3.61 13.54
CA VAL A 24 5.90 2.23 14.04
C VAL A 24 4.43 1.95 14.33
N ARG A 25 3.68 2.95 14.80
CA ARG A 25 2.23 2.81 15.03
C ARG A 25 1.47 2.61 13.72
N SER A 26 1.65 3.49 12.74
CA SER A 26 0.96 3.42 11.46
C SER A 26 1.32 2.13 10.71
N ALA A 27 2.60 1.75 10.66
CA ALA A 27 3.04 0.47 10.08
C ALA A 27 2.41 -0.74 10.79
N ASN A 28 2.38 -0.76 12.13
CA ASN A 28 1.75 -1.84 12.89
C ASN A 28 0.23 -1.91 12.67
N CYS A 29 -0.44 -0.77 12.48
CA CYS A 29 -1.88 -0.75 12.19
C CYS A 29 -2.18 -1.33 10.81
N LEU A 30 -1.35 -1.04 9.82
CA LEU A 30 -1.46 -1.62 8.49
C LEU A 30 -1.21 -3.12 8.52
N LYS A 31 -0.16 -3.58 9.19
CA LYS A 31 0.13 -5.00 9.39
C LYS A 31 -1.02 -5.74 10.10
N ALA A 32 -1.66 -5.10 11.08
CA ALA A 32 -2.83 -5.67 11.77
C ALA A 32 -4.07 -5.82 10.86
N GLU A 33 -4.15 -5.03 9.78
CA GLU A 33 -5.18 -5.13 8.73
C GLU A 33 -4.75 -6.04 7.56
N ASN A 34 -3.67 -6.79 7.74
CA ASN A 34 -3.00 -7.61 6.71
C ASN A 34 -2.54 -6.79 5.50
N ILE A 35 -2.17 -5.54 5.71
CA ILE A 35 -1.64 -4.63 4.69
C ILE A 35 -0.13 -4.55 4.86
N PHE A 36 0.59 -5.27 4.00
CA PHE A 36 2.06 -5.32 4.01
C PHE A 36 2.67 -4.50 2.89
N LEU A 37 1.94 -4.29 1.79
CA LEU A 37 2.41 -3.62 0.59
C LEU A 37 1.69 -2.30 0.36
N ILE A 38 2.36 -1.38 -0.34
CA ILE A 38 1.79 -0.09 -0.73
C ILE A 38 0.58 -0.30 -1.65
N GLY A 39 0.63 -1.27 -2.55
CA GLY A 39 -0.48 -1.62 -3.43
C GLY A 39 -1.74 -2.03 -2.67
N ASP A 40 -1.60 -2.78 -1.58
CA ASP A 40 -2.73 -3.15 -0.71
C ASP A 40 -3.26 -1.94 0.06
N LEU A 41 -2.37 -1.05 0.49
CA LEU A 41 -2.71 0.17 1.22
C LEU A 41 -3.55 1.12 0.37
N ILE A 42 -3.12 1.41 -0.87
CA ILE A 42 -3.83 2.37 -1.74
C ILE A 42 -5.19 1.86 -2.18
N GLN A 43 -5.43 0.55 -2.16
CA GLN A 43 -6.76 -0.03 -2.43
C GLN A 43 -7.76 0.17 -1.30
N ARG A 44 -7.27 0.43 -0.08
CA ARG A 44 -8.16 0.74 1.04
C ARG A 44 -8.62 2.18 0.98
N THR A 45 -9.86 2.38 1.38
CA THR A 45 -10.45 3.71 1.49
C THR A 45 -10.19 4.31 2.86
N GLU A 46 -10.19 5.64 2.93
CA GLU A 46 -10.10 6.39 4.19
C GLU A 46 -11.17 5.96 5.20
N VAL A 47 -12.37 5.64 4.71
CA VAL A 47 -13.50 5.20 5.54
C VAL A 47 -13.25 3.82 6.15
N GLU A 48 -12.67 2.88 5.41
CA GLU A 48 -12.32 1.55 5.93
C GLU A 48 -11.22 1.66 6.98
N LEU A 49 -10.17 2.43 6.70
CA LEU A 49 -9.08 2.64 7.65
C LEU A 49 -9.57 3.33 8.94
N LEU A 50 -10.53 4.26 8.87
CA LEU A 50 -11.11 4.89 10.06
C LEU A 50 -12.07 4.00 10.85
N LYS A 51 -12.60 2.92 10.23
CA LYS A 51 -13.39 1.92 10.96
C LYS A 51 -12.51 1.01 11.80
N THR A 52 -11.25 0.84 11.42
CA THR A 52 -10.29 0.03 12.18
C THR A 52 -9.98 0.71 13.51
N PRO A 53 -10.20 0.06 14.66
CA PRO A 53 -9.97 0.67 15.98
C PRO A 53 -8.49 1.02 16.23
N ASN A 54 -7.57 0.38 15.50
CA ASN A 54 -6.13 0.64 15.59
C ASN A 54 -5.69 1.91 14.84
N LEU A 55 -6.42 2.32 13.79
CA LEU A 55 -6.08 3.47 12.95
C LEU A 55 -6.80 4.74 13.43
N GLY A 56 -6.03 5.64 14.03
CA GLY A 56 -6.51 6.96 14.43
C GLY A 56 -6.40 8.01 13.32
N LYS A 57 -7.09 9.15 13.50
CA LYS A 57 -7.00 10.33 12.61
C LYS A 57 -5.55 10.75 12.32
N LYS A 58 -4.66 10.67 13.33
CA LYS A 58 -3.24 11.01 13.19
C LYS A 58 -2.50 10.07 12.22
N SER A 59 -2.67 8.77 12.39
CA SER A 59 -2.08 7.75 11.51
C SER A 59 -2.63 7.84 10.09
N LEU A 60 -3.92 8.14 9.95
CA LEU A 60 -4.53 8.33 8.64
C LEU A 60 -3.96 9.55 7.89
N THR A 61 -3.81 10.70 8.57
CA THR A 61 -3.18 11.88 7.97
C THR A 61 -1.76 11.58 7.54
N GLU A 62 -0.98 10.90 8.40
CA GLU A 62 0.39 10.49 8.08
C GLU A 62 0.45 9.59 6.84
N ILE A 63 -0.39 8.56 6.76
CA ILE A 63 -0.49 7.69 5.59
C ILE A 63 -0.82 8.49 4.33
N LYS A 64 -1.79 9.40 4.41
CA LYS A 64 -2.19 10.25 3.28
C LYS A 64 -1.06 11.17 2.83
N ASP A 65 -0.36 11.81 3.76
CA ASP A 65 0.75 12.70 3.44
C ASP A 65 1.91 11.94 2.79
N VAL A 66 2.23 10.75 3.31
CA VAL A 66 3.30 9.89 2.77
C VAL A 66 2.93 9.35 1.40
N LEU A 67 1.69 8.91 1.18
CA LEU A 67 1.21 8.52 -0.13
C LEU A 67 1.24 9.70 -1.11
N ALA A 68 0.77 10.89 -0.69
CA ALA A 68 0.76 12.09 -1.51
C ALA A 68 2.17 12.54 -1.90
N SER A 69 3.16 12.41 -1.01
CA SER A 69 4.57 12.71 -1.32
C SER A 69 5.15 11.83 -2.43
N ARG A 70 4.56 10.65 -2.65
CA ARG A 70 4.92 9.69 -3.70
C ARG A 70 3.97 9.75 -4.91
N GLY A 71 3.02 10.68 -4.92
CA GLY A 71 2.02 10.82 -5.98
C GLY A 71 0.89 9.77 -5.93
N LEU A 72 0.71 9.11 -4.79
CA LEU A 72 -0.31 8.07 -4.58
C LEU A 72 -1.48 8.60 -3.74
N SER A 73 -2.62 7.92 -3.82
CA SER A 73 -3.81 8.23 -3.04
C SER A 73 -4.51 6.97 -2.52
N LEU A 74 -5.34 7.12 -1.50
CA LEU A 74 -6.18 6.04 -0.97
C LEU A 74 -7.43 5.85 -1.83
N GLY A 75 -7.95 4.62 -1.88
CA GLY A 75 -9.10 4.24 -2.70
C GLY A 75 -8.80 4.04 -4.18
N MET A 76 -7.53 3.86 -4.54
CA MET A 76 -7.12 3.50 -5.91
C MET A 76 -7.42 2.03 -6.17
N ARG A 77 -8.14 1.74 -7.26
CA ARG A 77 -8.36 0.36 -7.68
C ARG A 77 -7.21 -0.09 -8.58
N LEU A 78 -6.50 -1.13 -8.17
CA LEU A 78 -5.48 -1.77 -8.98
C LEU A 78 -6.07 -2.97 -9.71
N ASP A 79 -5.97 -2.97 -11.03
CA ASP A 79 -6.28 -4.13 -11.85
C ASP A 79 -5.05 -5.04 -11.94
N ASN A 80 -5.23 -6.37 -11.86
CA ASN A 80 -4.16 -7.38 -11.84
C ASN A 80 -3.23 -7.35 -10.61
N TRP A 81 -3.70 -6.85 -9.48
CA TRP A 81 -2.99 -6.92 -8.20
C TRP A 81 -3.42 -8.13 -7.35
N PRO A 82 -2.49 -8.83 -6.67
CA PRO A 82 -1.03 -8.70 -6.75
C PRO A 82 -0.45 -9.25 -8.07
N PRO A 83 0.59 -8.63 -8.64
CA PRO A 83 1.21 -9.11 -9.88
C PRO A 83 1.76 -10.53 -9.71
N ALA A 84 1.72 -11.33 -10.78
CA ALA A 84 2.28 -12.69 -10.79
C ALA A 84 3.76 -12.72 -10.37
N SER A 85 4.51 -11.64 -10.63
CA SER A 85 5.88 -11.44 -10.18
C SER A 85 6.05 -11.49 -8.67
N LEU A 86 5.04 -11.03 -7.91
CA LEU A 86 5.06 -11.01 -6.45
C LEU A 86 4.69 -12.38 -5.86
N LYS A 87 3.92 -13.20 -6.60
CA LYS A 87 3.58 -14.58 -6.17
C LYS A 87 4.78 -15.53 -6.13
N ASN A 88 5.90 -15.16 -6.76
CA ASN A 88 7.12 -15.96 -6.78
C ASN A 88 8.17 -15.49 -5.76
N ASP A 89 7.95 -14.36 -5.06
CA ASP A 89 8.85 -13.90 -4.01
C ASP A 89 8.33 -14.38 -2.65
N ASP A 90 8.52 -15.67 -2.39
CA ASP A 90 8.19 -16.34 -1.11
C ASP A 90 8.79 -15.64 0.12
N ARG A 91 9.77 -14.73 -0.04
CA ARG A 91 10.38 -13.96 1.04
C ARG A 91 9.44 -12.94 1.67
N VAL A 92 8.39 -12.50 0.97
CA VAL A 92 7.41 -11.53 1.49
C VAL A 92 6.26 -12.24 2.23
N LEU A 93 5.99 -13.51 1.90
CA LEU A 93 4.93 -14.33 2.51
C LEU A 93 5.43 -15.25 3.63
N SER A 94 6.74 -15.27 3.90
CA SER A 94 7.37 -16.14 4.91
C SER A 94 7.68 -15.47 6.26
N LEU A 95 7.02 -14.36 6.61
CA LEU A 95 7.17 -13.68 7.92
C LEU A 95 5.91 -13.81 8.78
#